data_AF-A0A136IPT7-F1
#
_entry.id   AF-A0A136IPT7-F1
#
_cell.length_a   1.000
_cell.length_b   1.000
_cell.length_c   1.000
_cell.angle_alpha   90.00
_cell.angle_beta   90.00
_cell.angle_gamma   90.00
#
_symmetry.space_group_name_H-M   'P 1'
#
loop_
_entity.id
_entity.type
_entity.pdbx_description
1 polymer ?
#
loop_
_entity_poly.entity_id
_entity_poly.type
_entity_poly.pdbx_seq_one_letter_code
_entity_poly.pdbx_strand_id
1 'polypeptide(L)'
;MTAPLQLAPAPLPPSDMLRSVRIGKVKPLAGQPKVRSAINKQPQVGPVRVEALGLVGDQVEFFMHGGPDKALHQYCSAHYPLWNDLAPGREALFKVGGFGENLSAELLHEGNVCIGDKFRLGPEVVIQVSEPRQPCYKLNARFEYKSTSKVAQSTGRTGWYWRVLVPGNVREGDRFELVERLHPTWSVSQVQNFLYHDMDNAAASTELSQLPELGKFIRDIFAARIANGVENMMRRLEGERLPMVWRPYRLVEKTGITSRVKKLVFEVEDSHSDIEADKLEFGRFPHVRLQFGPDLALSRAYSVVAGDLRRFELGVARDDNSRGGSVYLHDNLNVGDKIKVAKGFEAPSVEVAKDCIDTRKHIFVIGGIGVTAFLRELSGQLSNVAIHYAVRSRIEAAYLDILPTDDLTLYAKDEGKRLILQDIIPKDPKDVAIYCCGPTSMMTACQDLTTKLGYTRAQLHFEDFGGATTGTGEPFEAEIKSTGKVLKVPEDKSLLQILNDAGFDVDSSCLVGNCGSCMVDYCKDSGKIEHRGLALDEAQKEDSMLSCVSRGKGRIVIDV
;
A
#
# COMPACT_ATOMS: atom_id res chain seq x y z
N MET A 1 4.08 -15.54 -29.35
CA MET A 1 2.90 -14.77 -29.78
C MET A 1 1.71 -15.35 -29.04
N THR A 2 1.13 -14.60 -28.11
CA THR A 2 -0.14 -14.97 -27.47
C THR A 2 -1.24 -15.00 -28.52
N ALA A 3 -2.16 -15.96 -28.43
CA ALA A 3 -3.31 -16.00 -29.33
C ALA A 3 -4.12 -14.69 -29.21
N PRO A 4 -4.66 -14.15 -30.32
CA PRO A 4 -5.43 -12.91 -30.29
C PRO A 4 -6.70 -13.07 -29.45
N LEU A 5 -7.03 -12.05 -28.67
CA LEU A 5 -8.19 -12.05 -27.80
C LEU A 5 -9.48 -12.03 -28.65
N GLN A 6 -10.34 -13.04 -28.52
CA GLN A 6 -11.62 -13.07 -29.21
C GLN A 6 -12.74 -12.60 -28.27
N LEU A 7 -13.12 -11.34 -28.38
CA LEU A 7 -14.19 -10.72 -27.60
C LEU A 7 -15.39 -10.39 -28.50
N ALA A 8 -16.60 -10.63 -27.99
CA ALA A 8 -17.83 -10.23 -28.67
C ALA A 8 -18.06 -8.72 -28.52
N PRO A 9 -18.54 -8.03 -29.58
CA PRO A 9 -18.99 -6.65 -29.47
C PRO A 9 -20.13 -6.49 -28.45
N ALA A 10 -20.06 -5.44 -27.65
CA ALA A 10 -21.13 -5.03 -26.76
C ALA A 10 -22.33 -4.48 -27.55
N PRO A 11 -23.56 -4.68 -27.07
CA PRO A 11 -24.75 -4.12 -27.72
C PRO A 11 -24.70 -2.59 -27.74
N LEU A 12 -25.43 -1.98 -28.69
CA LEU A 12 -25.68 -0.54 -28.66
C LEU A 12 -26.64 -0.21 -27.51
N PRO A 13 -26.35 0.83 -26.72
CA PRO A 13 -27.22 1.24 -25.64
C PRO A 13 -28.50 1.86 -26.23
N PRO A 14 -29.65 1.66 -25.58
CA PRO A 14 -30.88 2.34 -25.96
C PRO A 14 -30.78 3.85 -25.66
N SER A 15 -31.74 4.63 -26.18
CA SER A 15 -31.87 6.04 -25.79
C SER A 15 -32.24 6.14 -24.31
N ASP A 16 -31.50 6.97 -23.56
CA ASP A 16 -31.69 7.16 -22.13
C ASP A 16 -31.78 8.66 -21.78
N MET A 17 -32.30 8.96 -20.60
CA MET A 17 -32.48 10.32 -20.10
C MET A 17 -31.76 10.50 -18.76
N LEU A 18 -31.13 11.65 -18.60
CA LEU A 18 -30.50 12.05 -17.35
C LEU A 18 -31.56 12.24 -16.25
N ARG A 19 -31.58 11.33 -15.28
CA ARG A 19 -32.55 11.33 -14.17
C ARG A 19 -32.18 12.28 -13.05
N SER A 20 -30.89 12.56 -12.86
CA SER A 20 -30.43 13.44 -11.79
C SER A 20 -29.04 13.97 -12.10
N VAL A 21 -28.85 15.27 -11.86
CA VAL A 21 -27.53 15.92 -11.80
C VAL A 21 -27.21 16.20 -10.33
N ARG A 22 -26.03 15.80 -9.87
CA ARG A 22 -25.68 15.89 -8.44
C ARG A 22 -24.27 16.42 -8.22
N ILE A 23 -24.14 17.28 -7.21
CA ILE A 23 -22.86 17.81 -6.75
C ILE A 23 -22.73 17.64 -5.24
N GLY A 24 -21.51 17.48 -4.76
CA GLY A 24 -21.18 17.29 -3.36
C GLY A 24 -20.05 18.21 -2.93
N LYS A 25 -20.03 18.50 -1.63
CA LYS A 25 -18.90 19.15 -0.95
C LYS A 25 -18.23 18.12 -0.07
N VAL A 26 -16.91 18.25 0.11
CA VAL A 26 -16.15 17.38 1.01
C VAL A 26 -16.60 17.62 2.45
N LYS A 27 -17.26 16.63 3.03
CA LYS A 27 -17.73 16.65 4.43
C LYS A 27 -17.32 15.36 5.13
N PRO A 28 -17.24 15.34 6.47
CA PRO A 28 -17.14 14.10 7.22
C PRO A 28 -18.27 13.13 6.86
N LEU A 29 -17.96 11.84 6.73
CA LEU A 29 -18.95 10.81 6.47
C LEU A 29 -19.79 10.57 7.73
N ALA A 30 -21.10 10.37 7.57
CA ALA A 30 -21.99 10.06 8.68
C ALA A 30 -21.49 8.80 9.42
N GLY A 31 -21.42 8.86 10.75
CA GLY A 31 -20.90 7.78 11.59
C GLY A 31 -19.38 7.59 11.58
N GLN A 32 -18.64 8.31 10.72
CA GLN A 32 -17.17 8.24 10.65
C GLN A 32 -16.58 9.66 10.48
N PRO A 33 -16.58 10.48 11.53
CA PRO A 33 -16.22 11.90 11.45
C PRO A 33 -14.76 12.17 11.01
N LYS A 34 -13.88 11.16 11.11
CA LYS A 34 -12.49 11.21 10.64
C LYS A 34 -12.33 10.95 9.14
N VAL A 35 -13.31 10.34 8.49
CA VAL A 35 -13.29 10.04 7.05
C VAL A 35 -14.03 11.15 6.32
N ARG A 36 -13.31 12.00 5.60
CA ARG A 36 -13.95 13.01 4.74
C ARG A 36 -14.33 12.35 3.42
N SER A 37 -15.32 12.92 2.74
CA SER A 37 -15.75 12.52 1.40
C SER A 37 -16.75 13.52 0.81
N ALA A 38 -16.75 13.66 -0.51
CA ALA A 38 -17.81 14.36 -1.26
C ALA A 38 -18.88 13.39 -1.82
N ILE A 39 -18.89 12.13 -1.37
CA ILE A 39 -19.76 11.07 -1.89
C ILE A 39 -21.26 11.36 -1.68
N ASN A 40 -21.63 12.13 -0.65
CA ASN A 40 -23.03 12.45 -0.36
C ASN A 40 -23.54 13.64 -1.22
N LYS A 41 -23.57 13.44 -2.54
CA LYS A 41 -23.96 14.46 -3.52
C LYS A 41 -25.46 14.76 -3.47
N GLN A 42 -25.80 16.05 -3.51
CA GLN A 42 -27.17 16.55 -3.48
C GLN A 42 -27.68 16.81 -4.89
N PRO A 43 -28.95 16.51 -5.18
CA PRO A 43 -29.53 16.78 -6.49
C PRO A 43 -29.56 18.28 -6.75
N GLN A 44 -29.34 18.66 -8.00
CA GLN A 44 -29.40 20.05 -8.46
C GLN A 44 -30.69 20.27 -9.25
N VAL A 45 -31.33 21.43 -9.00
CA VAL A 45 -32.52 21.86 -9.73
C VAL A 45 -32.08 22.82 -10.83
N GLY A 46 -32.46 22.54 -12.07
CA GLY A 46 -32.12 23.36 -13.23
C GLY A 46 -30.75 23.06 -13.84
N PRO A 47 -30.29 23.90 -14.79
CA PRO A 47 -29.03 23.69 -15.49
C PRO A 47 -27.79 23.83 -14.59
N VAL A 48 -26.86 22.91 -14.73
CA VAL A 48 -25.55 22.90 -14.07
C VAL A 48 -24.46 22.90 -15.12
N ARG A 49 -23.47 23.78 -14.93
CA ARG A 49 -22.32 23.90 -15.83
C ARG A 49 -21.36 22.73 -15.64
N VAL A 50 -20.99 22.07 -16.73
CA VAL A 50 -19.97 21.03 -16.86
C VAL A 50 -18.72 21.64 -17.48
N GLU A 51 -17.58 21.45 -16.85
CA GLU A 51 -16.26 21.86 -17.32
C GLU A 51 -15.32 20.66 -17.46
N ALA A 52 -14.11 20.87 -17.99
CA ALA A 52 -13.12 19.81 -18.24
C ALA A 52 -12.79 18.91 -17.04
N LEU A 53 -12.95 19.43 -15.81
CA LEU A 53 -12.67 18.72 -14.56
C LEU A 53 -13.93 18.29 -13.79
N GLY A 54 -15.13 18.53 -14.34
CA GLY A 54 -16.40 18.11 -13.75
C GLY A 54 -17.44 19.22 -13.63
N LEU A 55 -18.48 18.96 -12.84
CA LEU A 55 -19.56 19.92 -12.58
C LEU A 55 -19.07 21.10 -11.73
N VAL A 56 -19.41 22.32 -12.12
CA VAL A 56 -19.12 23.52 -11.34
C VAL A 56 -19.77 23.39 -9.96
N GLY A 57 -18.96 23.55 -8.92
CA GLY A 57 -19.39 23.45 -7.53
C GLY A 57 -19.28 22.05 -6.93
N ASP A 58 -19.05 21.01 -7.74
CA ASP A 58 -18.70 19.68 -7.22
C ASP A 58 -17.27 19.67 -6.67
N GLN A 59 -17.04 18.86 -5.64
CA GLN A 59 -15.71 18.66 -5.07
C GLN A 59 -15.35 17.18 -5.07
N VAL A 60 -14.05 16.93 -5.12
CA VAL A 60 -13.42 15.65 -4.85
C VAL A 60 -12.36 15.87 -3.76
N GLU A 61 -12.23 14.91 -2.85
CA GLU A 61 -11.36 15.04 -1.69
C GLU A 61 -9.90 14.65 -1.99
N PHE A 62 -9.67 13.83 -3.01
CA PHE A 62 -8.37 13.23 -3.31
C PHE A 62 -8.07 13.37 -4.79
N PHE A 63 -6.84 13.74 -5.14
CA PHE A 63 -6.49 14.07 -6.53
C PHE A 63 -6.64 12.87 -7.47
N MET A 64 -6.39 11.63 -7.01
CA MET A 64 -6.63 10.43 -7.82
C MET A 64 -8.13 10.05 -7.96
N HIS A 65 -9.04 10.70 -7.22
CA HIS A 65 -10.49 10.56 -7.40
C HIS A 65 -11.08 11.62 -8.34
N GLY A 66 -10.24 12.46 -8.93
CA GLY A 66 -10.63 13.45 -9.93
C GLY A 66 -9.65 13.51 -11.10
N GLY A 67 -9.67 14.63 -11.81
CA GLY A 67 -8.88 14.83 -13.04
C GLY A 67 -9.72 14.64 -14.30
N PRO A 68 -9.14 14.92 -15.49
CA PRO A 68 -9.88 14.91 -16.75
C PRO A 68 -10.54 13.56 -17.07
N ASP A 69 -9.88 12.44 -16.73
CA ASP A 69 -10.41 11.09 -16.93
C ASP A 69 -11.51 10.72 -15.93
N LYS A 70 -11.76 11.54 -14.90
CA LYS A 70 -12.73 11.28 -13.83
C LYS A 70 -13.67 12.47 -13.61
N ALA A 71 -13.88 13.28 -14.64
CA ALA A 71 -14.60 14.54 -14.54
C ALA A 71 -16.05 14.35 -14.08
N LEU A 72 -16.74 13.31 -14.56
CA LEU A 72 -18.11 12.99 -14.13
C LEU A 72 -18.22 11.50 -13.80
N HIS A 73 -18.81 11.18 -12.66
CA HIS A 73 -19.15 9.80 -12.30
C HIS A 73 -20.61 9.50 -12.67
N GLN A 74 -20.86 8.40 -13.37
CA GLN A 74 -22.21 7.91 -13.67
C GLN A 74 -22.47 6.55 -13.02
N TYR A 75 -23.70 6.38 -12.54
CA TYR A 75 -24.19 5.12 -11.98
C TYR A 75 -25.57 4.77 -12.55
N CYS A 76 -25.77 3.51 -12.93
CA CYS A 76 -27.03 3.02 -13.45
C CYS A 76 -28.07 2.91 -12.32
N SER A 77 -29.19 3.63 -12.43
CA SER A 77 -30.22 3.63 -11.39
C SER A 77 -30.95 2.29 -11.27
N ALA A 78 -30.93 1.46 -12.31
CA ALA A 78 -31.51 0.11 -12.28
C ALA A 78 -30.77 -0.85 -11.31
N HIS A 79 -29.56 -0.49 -10.85
CA HIS A 79 -28.85 -1.27 -9.84
C HIS A 79 -29.43 -1.10 -8.43
N TYR A 80 -30.11 0.01 -8.12
CA TYR A 80 -30.57 0.30 -6.76
C TYR A 80 -31.57 -0.71 -6.20
N PRO A 81 -32.60 -1.17 -6.94
CA PRO A 81 -33.48 -2.25 -6.47
C PRO A 81 -32.70 -3.52 -6.07
N LEU A 82 -31.71 -3.92 -6.87
CA LEU A 82 -30.87 -5.09 -6.59
C LEU A 82 -30.05 -4.93 -5.30
N TRP A 83 -29.62 -3.70 -4.98
CA TRP A 83 -28.95 -3.41 -3.72
C TRP A 83 -29.89 -3.46 -2.51
N ASN A 84 -31.13 -2.98 -2.68
CA ASN A 84 -32.16 -3.04 -1.65
C ASN A 84 -32.52 -4.50 -1.32
N ASP A 85 -32.61 -5.36 -2.33
CA ASP A 85 -32.82 -6.79 -2.13
C ASP A 85 -31.64 -7.47 -1.41
N LEU A 86 -30.41 -7.06 -1.73
CA LEU A 86 -29.19 -7.63 -1.14
C LEU A 86 -28.95 -7.19 0.31
N ALA A 87 -29.39 -5.97 0.67
CA ALA A 87 -29.17 -5.40 1.99
C ALA A 87 -30.45 -4.78 2.58
N PRO A 88 -31.46 -5.60 2.93
CA PRO A 88 -32.72 -5.12 3.50
C PRO A 88 -32.51 -4.26 4.75
N GLY A 89 -33.38 -3.27 4.94
CA GLY A 89 -33.32 -2.30 6.05
C GLY A 89 -32.35 -1.13 5.81
N ARG A 90 -31.77 -1.01 4.62
CA ARG A 90 -30.85 0.09 4.21
C ARG A 90 -31.33 0.84 2.98
N GLU A 91 -32.61 0.74 2.66
CA GLU A 91 -33.22 1.29 1.45
C GLU A 91 -33.07 2.82 1.37
N ALA A 92 -33.02 3.48 2.53
CA ALA A 92 -32.76 4.91 2.62
C ALA A 92 -31.35 5.34 2.14
N LEU A 93 -30.38 4.41 2.15
CA LEU A 93 -29.00 4.61 1.72
C LEU A 93 -28.78 4.21 0.26
N PHE A 94 -29.35 3.08 -0.18
CA PHE A 94 -29.27 2.56 -1.55
C PHE A 94 -30.32 3.19 -2.48
N LYS A 95 -30.16 4.49 -2.73
CA LYS A 95 -30.97 5.30 -3.66
C LYS A 95 -30.10 6.19 -4.54
N VAL A 96 -30.68 6.77 -5.58
CA VAL A 96 -29.99 7.71 -6.50
C VAL A 96 -29.18 8.76 -5.72
N GLY A 97 -27.88 8.83 -6.05
CA GLY A 97 -26.84 9.59 -5.36
C GLY A 97 -26.04 8.79 -4.33
N GLY A 98 -26.43 7.56 -4.00
CA GLY A 98 -25.83 6.75 -2.94
C GLY A 98 -24.39 6.39 -3.23
N PHE A 99 -24.07 6.08 -4.49
CA PHE A 99 -22.72 5.70 -4.94
C PHE A 99 -21.82 6.92 -5.23
N GLY A 100 -22.34 8.14 -5.03
CA GLY A 100 -21.65 9.40 -5.27
C GLY A 100 -21.58 9.79 -6.73
N GLU A 101 -22.51 9.33 -7.54
CA GLU A 101 -22.65 9.69 -8.94
C GLU A 101 -23.06 11.16 -9.12
N ASN A 102 -22.47 11.78 -10.14
CA ASN A 102 -22.88 13.08 -10.66
C ASN A 102 -24.09 12.92 -11.57
N LEU A 103 -24.08 11.87 -12.41
CA LEU A 103 -25.10 11.58 -13.40
C LEU A 103 -25.77 10.24 -13.06
N SER A 104 -27.09 10.20 -13.11
CA SER A 104 -27.84 8.96 -12.99
C SER A 104 -28.73 8.76 -14.20
N ALA A 105 -28.71 7.56 -14.76
CA ALA A 105 -29.48 7.13 -15.91
C ALA A 105 -29.87 5.66 -15.73
N GLU A 106 -30.90 5.17 -16.40
CA GLU A 106 -31.52 3.88 -16.07
C GLU A 106 -31.12 2.75 -17.02
N LEU A 107 -30.90 3.08 -18.29
CA LEU A 107 -30.72 2.12 -19.37
C LEU A 107 -29.26 2.03 -19.85
N LEU A 108 -28.45 3.05 -19.59
CA LEU A 108 -27.00 2.96 -19.72
C LEU A 108 -26.44 2.17 -18.54
N HIS A 109 -25.72 1.08 -18.83
CA HIS A 109 -25.06 0.23 -17.82
C HIS A 109 -23.73 -0.32 -18.34
N GLU A 110 -22.95 -0.95 -17.47
CA GLU A 110 -21.57 -1.35 -17.73
C GLU A 110 -21.43 -2.34 -18.91
N GLY A 111 -22.51 -3.05 -19.26
CA GLY A 111 -22.55 -4.04 -20.33
C GLY A 111 -22.83 -3.49 -21.72
N ASN A 112 -23.39 -2.28 -21.85
CA ASN A 112 -23.76 -1.69 -23.14
C ASN A 112 -23.02 -0.37 -23.47
N VAL A 113 -22.18 0.10 -22.55
CA VAL A 113 -21.31 1.27 -22.70
C VAL A 113 -19.87 0.82 -22.83
N CYS A 114 -19.15 1.33 -23.85
CA CYS A 114 -17.75 0.98 -24.11
C CYS A 114 -16.78 2.10 -23.79
N ILE A 115 -15.54 1.75 -23.43
CA ILE A 115 -14.44 2.70 -23.30
C ILE A 115 -14.28 3.45 -24.62
N GLY A 116 -14.18 4.78 -24.54
CA GLY A 116 -14.07 5.64 -25.71
C GLY A 116 -15.39 5.99 -26.40
N ASP A 117 -16.53 5.40 -26.03
CA ASP A 117 -17.83 5.84 -26.53
C ASP A 117 -18.01 7.33 -26.23
N LYS A 118 -18.42 8.10 -27.25
CA LYS A 118 -18.71 9.54 -27.14
C LYS A 118 -20.20 9.75 -27.15
N PHE A 119 -20.71 10.47 -26.16
CA PHE A 119 -22.11 10.84 -26.04
C PHE A 119 -22.27 12.34 -26.08
N ARG A 120 -23.30 12.80 -26.79
CA ARG A 120 -23.86 14.12 -26.59
C ARG A 120 -24.90 14.04 -25.47
N LEU A 121 -24.74 14.88 -24.46
CA LEU A 121 -25.65 15.02 -23.31
C LEU A 121 -26.35 16.37 -23.39
N GLY A 122 -27.64 16.35 -23.67
CA GLY A 122 -28.40 17.58 -23.90
C GLY A 122 -27.99 18.27 -25.23
N PRO A 123 -28.04 19.61 -25.30
CA PRO A 123 -27.88 20.32 -26.57
C PRO A 123 -26.41 20.45 -27.03
N GLU A 124 -25.45 20.55 -26.11
CA GLU A 124 -24.08 21.00 -26.44
C GLU A 124 -22.96 20.16 -25.80
N VAL A 125 -23.21 19.50 -24.66
CA VAL A 125 -22.15 18.79 -23.93
C VAL A 125 -21.78 17.51 -24.65
N VAL A 126 -20.49 17.28 -24.85
CA VAL A 126 -19.95 16.02 -25.36
C VAL A 126 -19.02 15.41 -24.32
N ILE A 127 -19.30 14.18 -23.95
CA ILE A 127 -18.57 13.40 -22.95
C ILE A 127 -18.11 12.06 -23.53
N GLN A 128 -17.01 11.53 -23.00
CA GLN A 128 -16.41 10.28 -23.46
C GLN A 128 -16.18 9.33 -22.29
N VAL A 129 -16.55 8.07 -22.44
CA VAL A 129 -16.29 7.04 -21.42
C VAL A 129 -14.79 6.86 -21.29
N SER A 130 -14.27 7.03 -20.07
CA SER A 130 -12.83 6.99 -19.81
C SER A 130 -12.41 5.72 -19.09
N GLU A 131 -13.06 5.36 -17.98
CA GLU A 131 -12.67 4.20 -17.18
C GLU A 131 -13.79 3.71 -16.25
N PRO A 132 -13.78 2.41 -15.86
CA PRO A 132 -14.65 1.90 -14.82
C PRO A 132 -14.37 2.57 -13.48
N ARG A 133 -15.42 2.80 -12.67
CA ARG A 133 -15.23 3.31 -11.31
C ARG A 133 -14.67 2.19 -10.42
N GLN A 134 -13.58 2.44 -9.72
CA GLN A 134 -13.07 1.49 -8.72
C GLN A 134 -13.79 1.69 -7.37
N PRO A 135 -14.56 0.70 -6.87
CA PRO A 135 -15.18 0.80 -5.54
C PRO A 135 -14.12 0.92 -4.45
N CYS A 136 -14.38 1.66 -3.38
CA CYS A 136 -13.44 1.77 -2.26
C CYS A 136 -14.14 1.62 -0.91
N TYR A 137 -13.36 1.42 0.15
CA TYR A 137 -13.86 1.15 1.50
C TYR A 137 -14.81 2.22 2.05
N LYS A 138 -14.73 3.46 1.55
CA LYS A 138 -15.66 4.55 1.92
C LYS A 138 -17.12 4.18 1.62
N LEU A 139 -17.36 3.27 0.66
CA LEU A 139 -18.70 2.71 0.40
C LEU A 139 -19.20 1.85 1.57
N ASN A 140 -18.34 1.06 2.19
CA ASN A 140 -18.74 0.18 3.31
C ASN A 140 -19.29 1.01 4.48
N ALA A 141 -18.61 2.14 4.75
CA ALA A 141 -19.03 3.10 5.74
C ALA A 141 -20.31 3.85 5.31
N ARG A 142 -20.38 4.32 4.04
CA ARG A 142 -21.51 5.11 3.53
C ARG A 142 -22.84 4.37 3.61
N PHE A 143 -22.81 3.07 3.31
CA PHE A 143 -23.98 2.22 3.24
C PHE A 143 -24.20 1.39 4.50
N GLU A 144 -23.35 1.55 5.53
CA GLU A 144 -23.42 0.78 6.78
C GLU A 144 -23.50 -0.73 6.54
N TYR A 145 -22.81 -1.19 5.48
CA TYR A 145 -22.77 -2.56 5.03
C TYR A 145 -21.34 -2.93 4.69
N LYS A 146 -20.76 -3.84 5.49
CA LYS A 146 -19.31 -4.08 5.51
C LYS A 146 -18.72 -4.52 4.18
N SER A 147 -19.53 -5.10 3.29
CA SER A 147 -19.07 -5.70 2.04
C SER A 147 -19.48 -4.92 0.79
N THR A 148 -20.03 -3.71 0.91
CA THR A 148 -20.55 -2.96 -0.25
C THR A 148 -19.50 -2.79 -1.35
N SER A 149 -18.27 -2.41 -1.02
CA SER A 149 -17.20 -2.21 -1.99
C SER A 149 -16.85 -3.51 -2.71
N LYS A 150 -16.74 -4.62 -1.97
CA LYS A 150 -16.42 -5.96 -2.51
C LYS A 150 -17.53 -6.46 -3.41
N VAL A 151 -18.79 -6.34 -2.98
CA VAL A 151 -19.95 -6.74 -3.78
C VAL A 151 -20.06 -5.89 -5.04
N ALA A 152 -19.85 -4.58 -4.94
CA ALA A 152 -19.93 -3.68 -6.09
C ALA A 152 -18.90 -4.09 -7.15
N GLN A 153 -17.67 -4.42 -6.70
CA GLN A 153 -16.62 -4.93 -7.58
C GLN A 153 -16.99 -6.28 -8.18
N SER A 154 -17.36 -7.26 -7.36
CA SER A 154 -17.60 -8.64 -7.80
C SER A 154 -18.83 -8.80 -8.70
N THR A 155 -19.77 -7.86 -8.61
CA THR A 155 -20.99 -7.86 -9.46
C THR A 155 -20.86 -6.94 -10.68
N GLY A 156 -19.76 -6.19 -10.81
CA GLY A 156 -19.57 -5.19 -11.86
C GLY A 156 -20.42 -3.93 -11.72
N ARG A 157 -21.29 -3.83 -10.71
CA ARG A 157 -22.19 -2.69 -10.46
C ARG A 157 -21.46 -1.51 -9.83
N THR A 158 -20.48 -0.96 -10.54
CA THR A 158 -19.60 0.10 -10.02
C THR A 158 -19.93 1.48 -10.56
N GLY A 159 -20.56 1.57 -11.73
CA GLY A 159 -20.57 2.77 -12.55
C GLY A 159 -19.23 2.99 -13.24
N TRP A 160 -19.12 4.13 -13.92
CA TRP A 160 -17.93 4.51 -14.69
C TRP A 160 -17.76 6.04 -14.69
N TYR A 161 -16.61 6.46 -15.21
CA TYR A 161 -16.27 7.85 -15.35
C TYR A 161 -16.38 8.33 -16.80
N TRP A 162 -16.65 9.62 -16.92
CA TRP A 162 -16.63 10.36 -18.17
C TRP A 162 -15.53 11.43 -18.14
N ARG A 163 -14.88 11.58 -19.29
CA ARG A 163 -14.10 12.75 -19.68
C ARG A 163 -15.00 13.75 -20.40
N VAL A 164 -14.80 15.04 -20.17
CA VAL A 164 -15.55 16.10 -20.86
C VAL A 164 -14.75 16.56 -22.08
N LEU A 165 -15.33 16.41 -23.28
CA LEU A 165 -14.73 16.84 -24.54
C LEU A 165 -15.22 18.24 -24.94
N VAL A 166 -16.51 18.50 -24.75
CA VAL A 166 -17.13 19.82 -25.00
C VAL A 166 -17.88 20.25 -23.74
N PRO A 167 -17.41 21.30 -23.04
CA PRO A 167 -18.09 21.89 -21.89
C PRO A 167 -19.44 22.51 -22.25
N GLY A 168 -20.34 22.64 -21.27
CA GLY A 168 -21.70 23.10 -21.51
C GLY A 168 -22.60 22.96 -20.29
N ASN A 169 -23.90 23.25 -20.45
CA ASN A 169 -24.87 23.06 -19.37
C ASN A 169 -25.65 21.75 -19.55
N VAL A 170 -25.85 21.04 -18.43
CA VAL A 170 -26.70 19.85 -18.36
C VAL A 170 -27.78 20.02 -17.29
N ARG A 171 -28.93 19.38 -17.48
CA ARG A 171 -30.03 19.33 -16.52
C ARG A 171 -30.72 17.98 -16.55
N GLU A 172 -31.45 17.69 -15.49
CA GLU A 172 -32.40 16.57 -15.48
C GLU A 172 -33.34 16.64 -16.71
N GLY A 173 -33.57 15.50 -17.35
CA GLY A 173 -34.35 15.36 -18.58
C GLY A 173 -33.54 15.46 -19.88
N ASP A 174 -32.27 15.87 -19.82
CA ASP A 174 -31.40 15.86 -21.00
C ASP A 174 -31.17 14.43 -21.51
N ARG A 175 -31.17 14.26 -22.83
CA ARG A 175 -30.97 12.94 -23.47
C ARG A 175 -29.49 12.61 -23.59
N PHE A 176 -29.17 11.34 -23.40
CA PHE A 176 -27.91 10.75 -23.84
C PHE A 176 -28.06 10.26 -25.28
N GLU A 177 -27.21 10.76 -26.18
CA GLU A 177 -27.16 10.33 -27.57
C GLU A 177 -25.75 9.85 -27.91
N LEU A 178 -25.60 8.57 -28.27
CA LEU A 178 -24.33 8.03 -28.72
C LEU A 178 -23.97 8.66 -30.06
N VAL A 179 -22.85 9.35 -30.10
CA VAL A 179 -22.32 10.01 -31.29
C VAL A 179 -21.32 9.11 -32.00
N GLU A 180 -20.49 8.40 -31.24
CA GLU A 180 -19.41 7.59 -31.79
C GLU A 180 -19.05 6.43 -30.86
N ARG A 181 -18.80 5.25 -31.46
CA ARG A 181 -18.29 4.06 -30.79
C ARG A 181 -16.92 3.68 -31.33
N LEU A 182 -15.91 3.79 -30.49
CA LEU A 182 -14.52 3.51 -30.88
C LEU A 182 -14.14 2.04 -30.65
N HIS A 183 -14.47 1.50 -29.47
CA HIS A 183 -13.98 0.19 -29.03
C HIS A 183 -15.13 -0.77 -28.69
N PRO A 184 -15.81 -1.35 -29.70
CA PRO A 184 -17.04 -2.09 -29.49
C PRO A 184 -16.86 -3.35 -28.62
N THR A 185 -15.67 -3.92 -28.53
CA THR A 185 -15.35 -5.10 -27.70
C THR A 185 -14.97 -4.76 -26.27
N TRP A 186 -14.66 -3.50 -25.98
CA TRP A 186 -14.21 -3.04 -24.66
C TRP A 186 -15.33 -2.34 -23.89
N SER A 187 -16.40 -3.09 -23.59
CA SER A 187 -17.43 -2.61 -22.65
C SER A 187 -16.81 -2.34 -21.27
N VAL A 188 -17.42 -1.45 -20.48
CA VAL A 188 -16.99 -1.20 -19.10
C VAL A 188 -16.93 -2.51 -18.32
N SER A 189 -17.94 -3.39 -18.47
CA SER A 189 -17.99 -4.71 -17.83
C SER A 189 -16.88 -5.65 -18.31
N GLN A 190 -16.51 -5.59 -19.58
CA GLN A 190 -15.42 -6.39 -20.11
C GLN A 190 -14.07 -5.95 -19.54
N VAL A 191 -13.84 -4.64 -19.42
CA VAL A 191 -12.63 -4.12 -18.77
C VAL A 191 -12.62 -4.48 -17.28
N GLN A 192 -13.75 -4.39 -16.58
CA GLN A 192 -13.86 -4.84 -15.18
C GLN A 192 -13.57 -6.33 -15.02
N ASN A 193 -13.98 -7.17 -15.98
CA ASN A 193 -13.68 -8.60 -15.95
C ASN A 193 -12.17 -8.83 -15.88
N PHE A 194 -11.39 -8.19 -16.75
CA PHE A 194 -9.93 -8.30 -16.71
C PHE A 194 -9.32 -7.54 -15.53
N LEU A 195 -10.00 -6.51 -15.00
CA LEU A 195 -9.50 -5.77 -13.84
C LEU A 195 -9.66 -6.57 -12.54
N TYR A 196 -10.69 -7.42 -12.40
CA TYR A 196 -11.08 -8.00 -11.10
C TYR A 196 -11.30 -9.52 -11.08
N HIS A 197 -11.39 -10.18 -12.23
CA HIS A 197 -11.71 -11.60 -12.32
C HIS A 197 -10.64 -12.37 -13.09
N ASP A 198 -10.41 -12.01 -14.35
CA ASP A 198 -9.37 -12.61 -15.22
C ASP A 198 -8.12 -11.72 -15.25
N MET A 199 -7.49 -11.60 -14.07
CA MET A 199 -6.50 -10.56 -13.79
C MET A 199 -5.11 -10.82 -14.40
N ASP A 200 -4.78 -12.07 -14.67
CA ASP A 200 -3.50 -12.55 -15.20
C ASP A 200 -3.52 -12.72 -16.74
N ASN A 201 -4.60 -12.30 -17.39
CA ASN A 201 -4.73 -12.38 -18.85
C ASN A 201 -3.73 -11.43 -19.56
N ALA A 202 -2.64 -12.00 -20.06
CA ALA A 202 -1.56 -11.25 -20.69
C ALA A 202 -1.98 -10.56 -22.01
N ALA A 203 -2.86 -11.19 -22.80
CA ALA A 203 -3.34 -10.62 -24.05
C ALA A 203 -4.22 -9.39 -23.79
N ALA A 204 -5.18 -9.50 -22.88
CA ALA A 204 -6.01 -8.37 -22.47
C ALA A 204 -5.18 -7.25 -21.82
N SER A 205 -4.22 -7.59 -20.95
CA SER A 205 -3.35 -6.61 -20.32
C SER A 205 -2.52 -5.84 -21.35
N THR A 206 -2.02 -6.52 -22.38
CA THR A 206 -1.27 -5.88 -23.48
C THR A 206 -2.13 -4.88 -24.23
N GLU A 207 -3.32 -5.28 -24.68
CA GLU A 207 -4.24 -4.40 -25.42
C GLU A 207 -4.72 -3.22 -24.55
N LEU A 208 -5.16 -3.49 -23.31
CA LEU A 208 -5.71 -2.46 -22.43
C LEU A 208 -4.66 -1.45 -21.94
N SER A 209 -3.40 -1.88 -21.77
CA SER A 209 -2.30 -0.95 -21.42
C SER A 209 -2.02 0.10 -22.51
N GLN A 210 -2.41 -0.19 -23.75
CA GLN A 210 -2.17 0.64 -24.92
C GLN A 210 -3.43 1.35 -25.44
N LEU A 211 -4.61 1.10 -24.83
CA LEU A 211 -5.89 1.64 -25.29
C LEU A 211 -6.00 3.15 -25.02
N PRO A 212 -5.89 4.05 -26.02
CA PRO A 212 -5.66 5.48 -25.77
C PRO A 212 -6.76 6.18 -24.98
N GLU A 213 -8.00 5.76 -25.16
CA GLU A 213 -9.18 6.35 -24.52
C GLU A 213 -9.36 5.91 -23.07
N LEU A 214 -8.80 4.75 -22.70
CA LEU A 214 -8.85 4.20 -21.34
C LEU A 214 -8.07 5.11 -20.39
N GLY A 215 -8.66 5.49 -19.25
CA GLY A 215 -8.01 6.43 -18.32
C GLY A 215 -6.61 5.97 -17.89
N LYS A 216 -5.69 6.93 -17.76
CA LYS A 216 -4.25 6.64 -17.58
C LYS A 216 -4.00 5.70 -16.39
N PHE A 217 -4.71 5.93 -15.29
CA PHE A 217 -4.57 5.13 -14.07
C PHE A 217 -4.85 3.64 -14.31
N ILE A 218 -5.91 3.31 -15.05
CA ILE A 218 -6.25 1.92 -15.37
C ILE A 218 -5.24 1.32 -16.35
N ARG A 219 -4.78 2.08 -17.35
CA ARG A 219 -3.73 1.62 -18.27
C ARG A 219 -2.43 1.27 -17.53
N ASP A 220 -2.04 2.11 -16.57
CA ASP A 220 -0.84 1.90 -15.77
C ASP A 220 -0.95 0.60 -14.94
N ILE A 221 -2.15 0.23 -14.45
CA ILE A 221 -2.38 -1.06 -13.78
C ILE A 221 -2.10 -2.22 -14.75
N PHE A 222 -2.70 -2.22 -15.94
CA PHE A 222 -2.48 -3.30 -16.92
C PHE A 222 -1.02 -3.35 -17.40
N ALA A 223 -0.38 -2.20 -17.60
CA ALA A 223 1.05 -2.14 -17.92
C ALA A 223 1.91 -2.75 -16.80
N ALA A 224 1.60 -2.42 -15.54
CA ALA A 224 2.30 -2.96 -14.39
C ALA A 224 2.11 -4.47 -14.25
N ARG A 225 0.94 -5.04 -14.61
CA ARG A 225 0.70 -6.49 -14.56
C ARG A 225 1.57 -7.27 -15.53
N ILE A 226 1.82 -6.73 -16.72
CA ILE A 226 2.73 -7.35 -17.70
C ILE A 226 4.14 -7.46 -17.14
N ALA A 227 4.58 -6.45 -16.37
CA ALA A 227 5.94 -6.40 -15.82
C ALA A 227 6.09 -7.09 -14.46
N ASN A 228 5.08 -7.02 -13.60
CA ASN A 228 5.19 -7.29 -12.16
C ASN A 228 4.19 -8.34 -11.64
N GLY A 229 3.30 -8.86 -12.49
CA GLY A 229 2.19 -9.71 -12.07
C GLY A 229 1.05 -8.94 -11.41
N VAL A 230 0.04 -9.67 -10.93
CA VAL A 230 -1.21 -9.11 -10.43
C VAL A 230 -1.04 -8.39 -9.09
N GLU A 231 -1.52 -7.16 -9.00
CA GLU A 231 -1.50 -6.35 -7.79
C GLU A 231 -2.55 -6.77 -6.76
N ASN A 232 -2.29 -6.45 -5.48
CA ASN A 232 -3.27 -6.65 -4.42
C ASN A 232 -4.21 -5.43 -4.30
N MET A 233 -5.48 -5.63 -4.63
CA MET A 233 -6.53 -4.60 -4.56
C MET A 233 -7.31 -4.58 -3.23
N MET A 234 -6.99 -5.45 -2.27
CA MET A 234 -7.76 -5.62 -1.02
C MET A 234 -7.78 -4.37 -0.15
N ARG A 235 -6.65 -3.65 -0.05
CA ARG A 235 -6.56 -2.39 0.73
C ARG A 235 -7.58 -1.35 0.25
N ARG A 236 -7.80 -1.25 -1.06
CA ARG A 236 -8.81 -0.35 -1.65
C ARG A 236 -10.22 -0.72 -1.20
N LEU A 237 -10.54 -2.01 -1.19
CA LEU A 237 -11.89 -2.52 -0.91
C LEU A 237 -12.23 -2.50 0.57
N GLU A 238 -11.33 -2.94 1.43
CA GLU A 238 -11.62 -3.15 2.85
C GLU A 238 -11.25 -1.94 3.71
N GLY A 239 -10.38 -1.08 3.17
CA GLY A 239 -9.70 -0.06 3.98
C GLY A 239 -8.69 -0.74 4.90
N GLU A 240 -7.95 0.02 5.69
CA GLU A 240 -7.07 -0.55 6.70
C GLU A 240 -7.87 -1.20 7.84
N ARG A 241 -8.28 -2.46 7.63
CA ARG A 241 -8.77 -3.33 8.71
C ARG A 241 -8.36 -4.77 8.46
N LEU A 242 -7.09 -5.07 8.72
CA LEU A 242 -6.85 -6.05 9.75
C LEU A 242 -6.42 -5.27 10.98
N PRO A 243 -7.24 -5.17 12.05
CA PRO A 243 -6.72 -4.63 13.30
C PRO A 243 -5.46 -5.43 13.64
N MET A 244 -4.34 -4.76 13.93
CA MET A 244 -3.18 -5.43 14.49
C MET A 244 -3.65 -6.13 15.77
N VAL A 245 -3.83 -7.45 15.69
CA VAL A 245 -4.32 -8.23 16.81
C VAL A 245 -3.16 -8.40 17.77
N TRP A 246 -3.13 -7.54 18.79
CA TRP A 246 -2.19 -7.64 19.89
C TRP A 246 -2.59 -8.80 20.79
N ARG A 247 -1.68 -9.75 20.96
CA ARG A 247 -1.85 -10.90 21.85
C ARG A 247 -0.78 -10.88 22.94
N PRO A 248 -1.09 -11.36 24.15
CA PRO A 248 -0.10 -11.52 25.20
C PRO A 248 0.83 -12.70 24.87
N TYR A 249 2.13 -12.47 25.00
CA TYR A 249 3.16 -13.51 24.93
C TYR A 249 4.02 -13.45 26.19
N ARG A 250 4.59 -14.60 26.54
CA ARG A 250 5.56 -14.73 27.61
C ARG A 250 6.95 -14.97 27.03
N LEU A 251 7.97 -14.32 27.60
CA LEU A 251 9.35 -14.66 27.30
C LEU A 251 9.68 -16.00 27.97
N VAL A 252 9.98 -17.04 27.18
CA VAL A 252 10.26 -18.39 27.69
C VAL A 252 11.74 -18.76 27.63
N GLU A 253 12.53 -18.08 26.79
CA GLU A 253 13.97 -18.28 26.70
C GLU A 253 14.68 -16.95 26.43
N LYS A 254 15.81 -16.72 27.10
CA LYS A 254 16.71 -15.59 26.87
C LYS A 254 18.16 -16.03 26.97
N THR A 255 18.84 -16.08 25.83
CA THR A 255 20.20 -16.64 25.73
C THR A 255 21.12 -15.66 25.00
N GLY A 256 22.39 -15.55 25.43
CA GLY A 256 23.39 -14.75 24.70
C GLY A 256 23.91 -15.50 23.47
N ILE A 257 23.86 -14.87 22.31
CA ILE A 257 24.49 -15.38 21.08
C ILE A 257 25.89 -14.78 20.94
N THR A 258 26.00 -13.47 21.13
CA THR A 258 27.25 -12.74 21.20
C THR A 258 27.22 -11.80 22.40
N SER A 259 28.31 -11.06 22.65
CA SER A 259 28.33 -10.00 23.67
C SER A 259 27.26 -8.92 23.46
N ARG A 260 26.75 -8.78 22.21
CA ARG A 260 25.79 -7.74 21.83
C ARG A 260 24.45 -8.27 21.36
N VAL A 261 24.32 -9.56 21.09
CA VAL A 261 23.09 -10.15 20.55
C VAL A 261 22.54 -11.18 21.51
N LYS A 262 21.26 -11.04 21.85
CA LYS A 262 20.51 -12.03 22.62
C LYS A 262 19.43 -12.66 21.77
N LYS A 263 19.30 -13.98 21.90
CA LYS A 263 18.15 -14.76 21.47
C LYS A 263 17.03 -14.57 22.49
N LEU A 264 15.83 -14.25 22.01
CA LEU A 264 14.60 -14.18 22.81
C LEU A 264 13.55 -15.09 22.17
N VAL A 265 12.98 -16.02 22.94
CA VAL A 265 11.89 -16.89 22.47
C VAL A 265 10.62 -16.54 23.22
N PHE A 266 9.57 -16.25 22.46
CA PHE A 266 8.26 -15.89 22.99
C PHE A 266 7.24 -16.99 22.68
N GLU A 267 6.36 -17.25 23.64
CA GLU A 267 5.26 -18.20 23.50
C GLU A 267 3.94 -17.52 23.85
N VAL A 268 2.89 -17.78 23.06
CA VAL A 268 1.56 -17.20 23.26
C VAL A 268 0.97 -17.72 24.57
N GLU A 269 0.27 -16.88 25.35
CA GLU A 269 -0.39 -17.38 26.55
C GLU A 269 -1.59 -18.28 26.19
N ASP A 270 -1.71 -19.44 26.86
CA ASP A 270 -2.72 -20.49 26.58
C ASP A 270 -4.16 -19.98 26.43
N SER A 271 -4.54 -18.93 27.18
CA SER A 271 -5.88 -18.33 27.07
C SER A 271 -6.13 -17.54 25.79
N HIS A 272 -5.14 -17.45 24.89
CA HIS A 272 -5.16 -16.76 23.61
C HIS A 272 -4.58 -17.63 22.48
N SER A 273 -4.50 -18.96 22.67
CA SER A 273 -3.98 -19.91 21.68
C SER A 273 -4.94 -20.22 20.53
N ASP A 274 -6.14 -19.62 20.51
CA ASP A 274 -7.16 -19.73 19.45
C ASP A 274 -6.70 -19.00 18.16
N ILE A 275 -5.56 -19.42 17.65
CA ILE A 275 -5.03 -19.03 16.34
C ILE A 275 -5.41 -20.17 15.39
N GLU A 276 -6.24 -19.85 14.38
CA GLU A 276 -6.61 -20.80 13.34
C GLU A 276 -5.36 -21.42 12.70
N ALA A 277 -5.42 -22.71 12.38
CA ALA A 277 -4.24 -23.47 11.98
C ALA A 277 -3.57 -22.94 10.68
N ASP A 278 -4.37 -22.40 9.77
CA ASP A 278 -3.95 -21.74 8.53
C ASP A 278 -3.25 -20.38 8.78
N LYS A 279 -3.40 -19.81 9.97
CA LYS A 279 -2.83 -18.50 10.35
C LYS A 279 -1.61 -18.62 11.25
N LEU A 280 -1.20 -19.83 11.63
CA LEU A 280 -0.05 -20.05 12.50
C LEU A 280 1.27 -19.68 11.83
N GLU A 281 1.38 -19.97 10.54
CA GLU A 281 2.62 -19.79 9.81
C GLU A 281 2.92 -18.32 9.52
N PHE A 282 4.21 -18.03 9.58
CA PHE A 282 4.76 -16.78 9.08
C PHE A 282 5.11 -16.93 7.60
N GLY A 283 4.84 -15.89 6.82
CA GLY A 283 5.23 -15.79 5.42
C GLY A 283 6.72 -15.51 5.22
N ARG A 284 7.07 -14.98 4.05
CA ARG A 284 8.46 -14.55 3.76
C ARG A 284 8.80 -13.26 4.50
N PHE A 285 10.05 -13.16 4.94
CA PHE A 285 10.64 -12.05 5.67
C PHE A 285 9.78 -11.57 6.85
N PRO A 286 9.35 -12.49 7.73
CA PRO A 286 8.38 -12.15 8.74
C PRO A 286 8.99 -11.28 9.83
N HIS A 287 8.19 -10.36 10.33
CA HIS A 287 8.50 -9.57 11.50
C HIS A 287 7.30 -9.49 12.44
N VAL A 288 7.57 -9.19 13.70
CA VAL A 288 6.56 -8.92 14.71
C VAL A 288 6.80 -7.57 15.33
N ARG A 289 5.74 -6.96 15.84
CA ARG A 289 5.84 -5.77 16.69
C ARG A 289 5.61 -6.17 18.14
N LEU A 290 6.51 -5.71 19.01
CA LEU A 290 6.43 -5.91 20.45
C LEU A 290 6.00 -4.61 21.13
N GLN A 291 5.17 -4.72 22.15
CA GLN A 291 4.86 -3.71 23.15
C GLN A 291 5.32 -4.25 24.51
N PHE A 292 6.21 -3.52 25.18
CA PHE A 292 6.90 -3.96 26.39
C PHE A 292 7.35 -2.75 27.24
N GLY A 293 8.02 -3.01 28.36
CA GLY A 293 8.42 -1.94 29.28
C GLY A 293 7.33 -1.59 30.29
N PRO A 294 7.63 -0.65 31.22
CA PRO A 294 6.65 -0.11 32.15
C PRO A 294 5.42 0.39 31.40
N ASP A 295 4.24 -0.05 31.81
CA ASP A 295 2.94 0.29 31.20
C ASP A 295 2.86 0.03 29.68
N LEU A 296 3.69 -0.88 29.14
CA LEU A 296 3.80 -1.19 27.70
C LEU A 296 4.19 0.02 26.84
N ALA A 297 4.91 0.99 27.42
CA ALA A 297 5.27 2.25 26.77
C ALA A 297 6.32 2.11 25.65
N LEU A 298 7.06 1.00 25.59
CA LEU A 298 8.06 0.75 24.54
C LEU A 298 7.46 -0.12 23.45
N SER A 299 7.64 0.30 22.19
CA SER A 299 7.18 -0.45 21.02
C SER A 299 8.26 -0.56 19.95
N ARG A 300 8.61 -1.77 19.50
CA ARG A 300 9.66 -2.02 18.50
C ARG A 300 9.28 -3.19 17.59
N ALA A 301 9.78 -3.16 16.35
CA ALA A 301 9.65 -4.26 15.41
C ALA A 301 10.94 -5.08 15.36
N TYR A 302 10.81 -6.40 15.20
CA TYR A 302 11.93 -7.33 15.07
C TYR A 302 11.58 -8.41 14.04
N SER A 303 12.56 -8.79 13.21
CA SER A 303 12.43 -9.94 12.32
C SER A 303 12.35 -11.23 13.12
N VAL A 304 11.46 -12.12 12.69
CA VAL A 304 11.32 -13.45 13.26
C VAL A 304 12.36 -14.37 12.63
N VAL A 305 13.21 -14.94 13.48
CA VAL A 305 14.33 -15.80 13.07
C VAL A 305 13.88 -17.26 12.89
N ALA A 306 12.94 -17.73 13.71
CA ALA A 306 12.42 -19.10 13.66
C ALA A 306 11.03 -19.20 14.32
N GLY A 307 10.33 -20.31 14.05
CA GLY A 307 9.06 -20.66 14.69
C GLY A 307 7.83 -20.10 13.98
N ASP A 308 6.72 -20.03 14.71
CA ASP A 308 5.38 -19.68 14.23
C ASP A 308 4.68 -18.71 15.20
N LEU A 309 3.42 -18.35 14.96
CA LEU A 309 2.69 -17.47 15.87
C LEU A 309 2.44 -18.08 17.26
N ARG A 310 2.57 -19.39 17.49
CA ARG A 310 2.49 -19.94 18.85
C ARG A 310 3.79 -19.70 19.60
N ARG A 311 4.92 -19.95 18.93
CA ARG A 311 6.23 -19.81 19.52
C ARG A 311 7.24 -19.36 18.47
N PHE A 312 7.88 -18.22 18.71
CA PHE A 312 8.85 -17.66 17.77
C PHE A 312 10.11 -17.13 18.44
N GLU A 313 11.18 -17.09 17.65
CA GLU A 313 12.50 -16.60 18.04
C GLU A 313 12.79 -15.24 17.42
N LEU A 314 13.38 -14.35 18.22
CA LEU A 314 13.97 -13.08 17.78
C LEU A 314 15.46 -13.04 18.14
N GLY A 315 16.27 -12.49 17.23
CA GLY A 315 17.64 -12.06 17.52
C GLY A 315 17.68 -10.55 17.75
N VAL A 316 18.01 -10.12 18.97
CA VAL A 316 17.98 -8.70 19.34
C VAL A 316 19.39 -8.21 19.64
N ALA A 317 19.89 -7.26 18.84
CA ALA A 317 21.13 -6.55 19.14
C ALA A 317 20.92 -5.44 20.18
N ARG A 318 21.87 -5.30 21.10
CA ARG A 318 21.98 -4.17 22.02
C ARG A 318 22.63 -3.01 21.28
N ASP A 319 21.84 -1.98 21.06
CA ASP A 319 22.31 -0.74 20.44
C ASP A 319 23.05 0.11 21.47
N ASP A 320 24.23 0.62 21.11
CA ASP A 320 25.02 1.51 21.96
C ASP A 320 24.33 2.87 22.11
N ASN A 321 23.55 3.28 21.10
CA ASN A 321 22.78 4.52 21.06
C ASN A 321 21.28 4.27 21.27
N SER A 322 20.93 3.24 22.05
CA SER A 322 19.55 2.80 22.24
C SER A 322 18.66 3.89 22.84
N ARG A 323 17.45 4.03 22.28
CA ARG A 323 16.35 4.84 22.86
C ARG A 323 15.60 4.10 23.97
N GLY A 324 16.30 3.28 24.74
CA GLY A 324 15.76 2.44 25.81
C GLY A 324 15.20 1.08 25.38
N GLY A 325 14.74 0.90 24.14
CA GLY A 325 14.09 -0.35 23.69
C GLY A 325 15.00 -1.59 23.77
N SER A 326 16.09 -1.60 23.00
CA SER A 326 17.03 -2.74 22.98
C SER A 326 17.75 -2.92 24.32
N VAL A 327 18.06 -1.84 25.03
CA VAL A 327 18.60 -1.88 26.39
C VAL A 327 17.62 -2.57 27.34
N TYR A 328 16.34 -2.21 27.33
CA TYR A 328 15.33 -2.84 28.20
C TYR A 328 15.19 -4.34 27.91
N LEU A 329 15.11 -4.74 26.63
CA LEU A 329 15.04 -6.16 26.26
C LEU A 329 16.27 -6.94 26.74
N HIS A 330 17.44 -6.31 26.73
CA HIS A 330 18.70 -6.92 27.19
C HIS A 330 18.83 -6.96 28.72
N ASP A 331 18.48 -5.88 29.40
CA ASP A 331 18.92 -5.64 30.77
C ASP A 331 17.75 -5.79 31.78
N ASN A 332 16.50 -5.63 31.34
CA ASN A 332 15.33 -5.59 32.22
C ASN A 332 14.27 -6.68 31.94
N LEU A 333 14.10 -7.12 30.69
CA LEU A 333 13.12 -8.16 30.37
C LEU A 333 13.65 -9.54 30.77
N ASN A 334 12.96 -10.25 31.65
CA ASN A 334 13.36 -11.56 32.19
C ASN A 334 12.45 -12.69 31.70
N VAL A 335 12.97 -13.92 31.71
CA VAL A 335 12.16 -15.11 31.44
C VAL A 335 10.99 -15.15 32.42
N GLY A 336 9.78 -15.34 31.90
CA GLY A 336 8.52 -15.24 32.64
C GLY A 336 7.77 -13.93 32.41
N ASP A 337 8.43 -12.86 31.96
CA ASP A 337 7.79 -11.57 31.72
C ASP A 337 6.83 -11.61 30.53
N LYS A 338 5.78 -10.79 30.61
CA LYS A 338 4.75 -10.68 29.59
C LYS A 338 4.94 -9.45 28.72
N ILE A 339 4.70 -9.61 27.42
CA ILE A 339 4.67 -8.54 26.44
C ILE A 339 3.42 -8.67 25.57
N LYS A 340 3.10 -7.63 24.81
CA LYS A 340 2.10 -7.73 23.73
C LYS A 340 2.82 -7.85 22.40
N VAL A 341 2.34 -8.76 21.56
CA VAL A 341 2.88 -8.99 20.23
C VAL A 341 1.78 -8.86 19.20
N ALA A 342 2.08 -8.18 18.10
CA ALA A 342 1.26 -8.19 16.90
C ALA A 342 2.08 -8.74 15.74
N LYS A 343 1.46 -9.58 14.91
CA LYS A 343 2.04 -10.02 13.63
C LYS A 343 2.28 -8.77 12.76
N GLY A 344 3.50 -8.64 12.23
CA GLY A 344 3.85 -7.59 11.28
C GLY A 344 3.20 -7.82 9.93
N PHE A 345 3.23 -6.80 9.08
CA PHE A 345 2.71 -6.93 7.71
C PHE A 345 3.72 -7.71 6.87
N GLU A 346 3.30 -8.84 6.32
CA GLU A 346 4.15 -9.65 5.44
C GLU A 346 3.92 -9.26 3.99
N ALA A 347 4.96 -9.32 3.16
CA ALA A 347 4.74 -9.37 1.73
C ALA A 347 3.93 -10.64 1.43
N PRO A 348 2.86 -10.58 0.60
CA PRO A 348 2.13 -11.78 0.24
C PRO A 348 3.13 -12.81 -0.29
N SER A 349 3.10 -14.02 0.29
CA SER A 349 3.73 -15.17 -0.34
C SER A 349 3.13 -15.28 -1.72
N VAL A 350 3.87 -14.89 -2.75
CA VAL A 350 3.56 -15.34 -4.11
C VAL A 350 3.51 -16.85 -3.96
N GLU A 351 2.35 -17.46 -4.22
CA GLU A 351 2.28 -18.89 -4.51
C GLU A 351 3.09 -19.09 -5.80
N VAL A 352 4.41 -19.06 -5.68
CA VAL A 352 5.28 -19.66 -6.67
C VAL A 352 4.85 -21.10 -6.62
N ALA A 353 4.22 -21.58 -7.69
CA ALA A 353 3.84 -22.96 -7.84
C ALA A 353 4.98 -23.82 -7.27
N LYS A 354 4.67 -24.73 -6.33
CA LYS A 354 5.65 -25.57 -5.63
C LYS A 354 6.58 -26.36 -6.58
N ASP A 355 6.31 -26.31 -7.88
CA ASP A 355 7.02 -26.98 -8.97
C ASP A 355 7.90 -26.05 -9.83
N CYS A 356 7.94 -24.73 -9.59
CA CYS A 356 8.84 -23.80 -10.29
C CYS A 356 10.13 -23.60 -9.49
N ILE A 357 11.21 -24.25 -9.93
CA ILE A 357 12.56 -24.00 -9.39
C ILE A 357 12.99 -22.59 -9.78
N ASP A 358 13.17 -21.71 -8.80
CA ASP A 358 13.80 -20.41 -9.02
C ASP A 358 15.30 -20.64 -9.29
N THR A 359 15.69 -20.59 -10.56
CA THR A 359 17.07 -20.84 -11.00
C THR A 359 17.97 -19.60 -10.85
N ARG A 360 17.43 -18.49 -10.36
CA ARG A 360 18.19 -17.25 -10.20
C ARG A 360 19.30 -17.42 -9.18
N LYS A 361 20.36 -16.61 -9.33
CA LYS A 361 21.37 -16.46 -8.29
C LYS A 361 20.85 -15.51 -7.21
N HIS A 362 20.79 -15.97 -5.96
CA HIS A 362 20.34 -15.16 -4.83
C HIS A 362 21.55 -14.65 -4.02
N ILE A 363 21.75 -13.33 -4.01
CA ILE A 363 22.89 -12.70 -3.33
C ILE A 363 22.38 -11.97 -2.08
N PHE A 364 22.79 -12.43 -0.91
CA PHE A 364 22.46 -11.83 0.38
C PHE A 364 23.63 -10.96 0.86
N VAL A 365 23.38 -9.66 1.01
CA VAL A 365 24.33 -8.65 1.45
C VAL A 365 23.94 -8.21 2.87
N ILE A 366 24.65 -8.75 3.86
CA ILE A 366 24.24 -8.70 5.26
C ILE A 366 25.24 -7.88 6.08
N GLY A 367 24.74 -6.95 6.90
CA GLY A 367 25.54 -6.17 7.84
C GLY A 367 25.09 -6.36 9.29
N GLY A 368 25.97 -6.90 10.15
CA GLY A 368 25.73 -7.02 11.58
C GLY A 368 24.47 -7.81 11.94
N ILE A 369 23.56 -7.20 12.71
CA ILE A 369 22.30 -7.86 13.11
C ILE A 369 21.32 -8.06 11.95
N GLY A 370 21.56 -7.44 10.79
CA GLY A 370 20.74 -7.61 9.59
C GLY A 370 20.56 -9.06 9.14
N VAL A 371 21.41 -9.97 9.63
CA VAL A 371 21.28 -11.42 9.40
C VAL A 371 19.90 -11.94 9.79
N THR A 372 19.28 -11.40 10.83
CA THR A 372 17.95 -11.85 11.30
C THR A 372 16.83 -11.59 10.30
N ALA A 373 17.01 -10.68 9.34
CA ALA A 373 16.03 -10.42 8.29
C ALA A 373 15.86 -11.61 7.34
N PHE A 374 16.91 -12.42 7.20
CA PHE A 374 17.03 -13.41 6.13
C PHE A 374 17.24 -14.83 6.63
N LEU A 375 17.41 -15.04 7.94
CA LEU A 375 17.70 -16.37 8.50
C LEU A 375 16.66 -17.41 8.12
N ARG A 376 15.37 -17.05 8.09
CA ARG A 376 14.31 -17.98 7.68
C ARG A 376 14.42 -18.38 6.21
N GLU A 377 14.66 -17.42 5.33
CA GLU A 377 14.83 -17.66 3.90
C GLU A 377 16.07 -18.49 3.62
N LEU A 378 17.17 -18.21 4.33
CA LEU A 378 18.42 -18.95 4.23
C LEU A 378 18.35 -20.35 4.85
N SER A 379 17.41 -20.57 5.78
CA SER A 379 17.10 -21.90 6.33
C SER A 379 16.19 -22.73 5.41
N GLY A 380 15.58 -22.10 4.39
CA GLY A 380 14.79 -22.77 3.38
C GLY A 380 15.64 -23.38 2.26
N GLN A 381 15.01 -24.15 1.36
CA GLN A 381 15.67 -24.70 0.17
C GLN A 381 15.77 -23.64 -0.94
N LEU A 382 16.62 -22.62 -0.75
CA LEU A 382 17.04 -21.75 -1.86
C LEU A 382 18.20 -22.42 -2.61
N SER A 383 18.08 -22.55 -3.93
CA SER A 383 19.19 -22.97 -4.80
C SER A 383 20.03 -21.77 -5.23
N ASN A 384 21.33 -21.97 -5.45
CA ASN A 384 22.25 -20.96 -6.01
C ASN A 384 22.34 -19.66 -5.18
N VAL A 385 22.74 -19.81 -3.91
CA VAL A 385 22.85 -18.73 -2.94
C VAL A 385 24.29 -18.26 -2.80
N ALA A 386 24.49 -16.96 -2.56
CA ALA A 386 25.76 -16.41 -2.08
C ALA A 386 25.49 -15.45 -0.92
N ILE A 387 26.11 -15.70 0.23
CA ILE A 387 25.92 -14.92 1.45
C ILE A 387 27.19 -14.12 1.73
N HIS A 388 27.06 -12.81 1.72
CA HIS A 388 28.13 -11.87 2.02
C HIS A 388 27.83 -11.18 3.34
N TYR A 389 28.46 -11.63 4.42
CA TYR A 389 28.17 -11.18 5.78
C TYR A 389 29.28 -10.30 6.34
N ALA A 390 29.02 -9.02 6.56
CA ALA A 390 29.95 -8.05 7.11
C ALA A 390 29.67 -7.72 8.58
N VAL A 391 30.71 -7.74 9.41
CA VAL A 391 30.63 -7.52 10.87
C VAL A 391 31.80 -6.69 11.37
N ARG A 392 31.64 -6.04 12.54
CA ARG A 392 32.74 -5.26 13.16
C ARG A 392 33.88 -6.16 13.63
N SER A 393 33.53 -7.29 14.23
CA SER A 393 34.46 -8.32 14.68
C SER A 393 33.89 -9.71 14.44
N ARG A 394 34.74 -10.71 14.18
CA ARG A 394 34.29 -12.10 13.99
C ARG A 394 33.47 -12.60 15.19
N ILE A 395 33.85 -12.23 16.41
CA ILE A 395 33.14 -12.66 17.63
C ILE A 395 31.75 -12.02 17.78
N GLU A 396 31.46 -10.96 17.01
CA GLU A 396 30.14 -10.30 16.98
C GLU A 396 29.23 -10.85 15.86
N ALA A 397 29.72 -11.79 15.04
CA ALA A 397 28.92 -12.41 13.99
C ALA A 397 27.89 -13.38 14.58
N ALA A 398 26.65 -12.92 14.70
CA ALA A 398 25.56 -13.73 15.21
C ALA A 398 25.15 -14.80 14.18
N TYR A 399 24.72 -15.96 14.67
CA TYR A 399 24.14 -17.05 13.87
C TYR A 399 25.07 -17.70 12.82
N LEU A 400 26.40 -17.54 12.95
CA LEU A 400 27.35 -18.18 12.04
C LEU A 400 27.24 -19.71 11.98
N ASP A 401 26.82 -20.33 13.07
CA ASP A 401 26.70 -21.77 13.25
C ASP A 401 25.51 -22.40 12.49
N ILE A 402 24.51 -21.59 12.12
CA ILE A 402 23.32 -22.04 11.41
C ILE A 402 23.24 -21.58 9.95
N LEU A 403 24.14 -20.68 9.53
CA LEU A 403 24.23 -20.24 8.13
C LEU A 403 24.90 -21.34 7.27
N PRO A 404 24.49 -21.52 6.01
CA PRO A 404 25.12 -22.48 5.11
C PRO A 404 26.56 -22.03 4.82
N THR A 405 27.54 -22.79 5.30
CA THR A 405 28.95 -22.40 5.30
C THR A 405 29.58 -22.36 3.92
N ASP A 406 29.12 -23.21 3.00
CA ASP A 406 29.70 -23.35 1.66
C ASP A 406 29.42 -22.13 0.77
N ASP A 407 28.33 -21.42 1.05
CA ASP A 407 27.90 -20.22 0.32
C ASP A 407 28.23 -18.91 1.06
N LEU A 408 28.86 -19.00 2.24
CA LEU A 408 29.11 -17.86 3.14
C LEU A 408 30.52 -17.28 3.01
N THR A 409 30.59 -16.00 2.68
CA THR A 409 31.80 -15.17 2.82
C THR A 409 31.63 -14.19 3.98
N LEU A 410 32.44 -14.34 5.03
CA LEU A 410 32.49 -13.44 6.19
C LEU A 410 33.54 -12.33 6.02
N TYR A 411 33.11 -11.09 6.17
CA TYR A 411 33.93 -9.88 6.14
C TYR A 411 34.01 -9.27 7.54
N ALA A 412 34.89 -9.81 8.37
CA ALA A 412 35.14 -9.32 9.72
C ALA A 412 36.15 -8.16 9.72
N LYS A 413 35.75 -7.01 10.28
CA LYS A 413 36.55 -5.78 10.16
C LYS A 413 37.86 -5.83 10.94
N ASP A 414 37.88 -6.49 12.09
CA ASP A 414 39.04 -6.77 12.94
C ASP A 414 40.06 -7.71 12.29
N GLU A 415 39.63 -8.58 11.39
CA GLU A 415 40.51 -9.43 10.56
C GLU A 415 41.05 -8.71 9.32
N GLY A 416 40.78 -7.40 9.17
CA GLY A 416 41.19 -6.62 8.00
C GLY A 416 40.38 -6.89 6.73
N LYS A 417 39.30 -7.70 6.79
CA LYS A 417 38.43 -7.96 5.64
C LYS A 417 37.37 -6.87 5.50
N ARG A 418 37.05 -6.49 4.26
CA ARG A 418 36.01 -5.50 3.94
C ARG A 418 35.14 -6.01 2.81
N LEU A 419 33.85 -5.82 2.96
CA LEU A 419 32.88 -6.05 1.91
C LEU A 419 32.97 -4.92 0.87
N ILE A 420 33.20 -5.27 -0.39
CA ILE A 420 33.22 -4.35 -1.53
C ILE A 420 32.07 -4.78 -2.45
N LEU A 421 31.05 -3.94 -2.55
CA LEU A 421 29.80 -4.29 -3.26
C LEU A 421 30.04 -4.52 -4.76
N GLN A 422 30.98 -3.79 -5.36
CA GLN A 422 31.34 -3.89 -6.77
C GLN A 422 31.94 -5.25 -7.15
N ASP A 423 32.52 -5.96 -6.17
CA ASP A 423 33.15 -7.25 -6.40
C ASP A 423 32.13 -8.39 -6.35
N ILE A 424 31.00 -8.17 -5.66
CA ILE A 424 30.01 -9.21 -5.37
C ILE A 424 28.70 -9.05 -6.14
N ILE A 425 28.34 -7.82 -6.55
CA ILE A 425 27.13 -7.53 -7.32
C ILE A 425 27.44 -7.68 -8.82
N PRO A 426 26.80 -8.63 -9.53
CA PRO A 426 27.02 -8.82 -10.96
C PRO A 426 26.68 -7.58 -11.78
N LYS A 427 27.49 -7.30 -12.81
CA LYS A 427 27.24 -6.20 -13.74
C LYS A 427 26.04 -6.45 -14.64
N ASP A 428 25.82 -7.72 -15.01
CA ASP A 428 24.62 -8.15 -15.73
C ASP A 428 23.55 -8.52 -14.70
N PRO A 429 22.42 -7.80 -14.64
CA PRO A 429 21.35 -8.09 -13.69
C PRO A 429 20.56 -9.36 -14.04
N LYS A 430 20.78 -9.97 -15.22
CA LYS A 430 20.00 -11.12 -15.67
C LYS A 430 20.07 -12.29 -14.69
N ASP A 431 18.90 -12.84 -14.35
CA ASP A 431 18.74 -14.00 -13.47
C ASP A 431 19.40 -13.86 -12.08
N VAL A 432 19.49 -12.63 -11.55
CA VAL A 432 20.01 -12.32 -10.22
C VAL A 432 18.93 -11.67 -9.36
N ALA A 433 18.88 -12.06 -8.08
CA ALA A 433 18.12 -11.38 -7.03
C ALA A 433 19.05 -10.98 -5.88
N ILE A 434 18.91 -9.75 -5.38
CA ILE A 434 19.75 -9.17 -4.32
C ILE A 434 18.87 -8.89 -3.10
N TYR A 435 19.33 -9.36 -1.95
CA TYR A 435 18.71 -9.14 -0.64
C TYR A 435 19.71 -8.36 0.21
N CYS A 436 19.35 -7.20 0.74
CA CYS A 436 20.30 -6.39 1.52
C CYS A 436 19.68 -5.88 2.82
N CYS A 437 20.40 -6.11 3.93
CA CYS A 437 20.03 -5.61 5.25
C CYS A 437 21.30 -5.31 6.05
N GLY A 438 21.40 -4.10 6.61
CA GLY A 438 22.56 -3.73 7.39
C GLY A 438 22.57 -2.25 7.78
N PRO A 439 23.74 -1.67 8.11
CA PRO A 439 23.85 -0.24 8.36
C PRO A 439 23.38 0.59 7.16
N THR A 440 22.76 1.75 7.40
CA THR A 440 22.22 2.63 6.35
C THR A 440 23.22 2.92 5.24
N SER A 441 24.48 3.18 5.56
CA SER A 441 25.53 3.43 4.57
C SER A 441 25.76 2.26 3.60
N MET A 442 25.65 1.03 4.08
CA MET A 442 25.76 -0.17 3.26
C MET A 442 24.56 -0.32 2.34
N MET A 443 23.35 -0.13 2.87
CA MET A 443 22.12 -0.26 2.09
C MET A 443 22.03 0.81 1.00
N THR A 444 22.33 2.07 1.32
CA THR A 444 22.40 3.17 0.33
C THR A 444 23.42 2.86 -0.77
N ALA A 445 24.63 2.42 -0.40
CA ALA A 445 25.65 2.07 -1.40
C ALA A 445 25.23 0.89 -2.31
N CYS A 446 24.50 -0.09 -1.76
CA CYS A 446 23.97 -1.22 -2.52
C CYS A 446 22.86 -0.77 -3.47
N GLN A 447 21.96 0.11 -3.02
CA GLN A 447 20.91 0.70 -3.84
C GLN A 447 21.49 1.53 -4.99
N ASP A 448 22.42 2.45 -4.70
CA ASP A 448 23.05 3.30 -5.72
C ASP A 448 23.74 2.46 -6.81
N LEU A 449 24.46 1.41 -6.39
CA LEU A 449 25.14 0.52 -7.32
C LEU A 449 24.15 -0.29 -8.17
N THR A 450 23.12 -0.87 -7.57
CA THR A 450 22.14 -1.69 -8.28
C THR A 450 21.28 -0.86 -9.23
N THR A 451 20.92 0.37 -8.86
CA THR A 451 20.26 1.34 -9.76
C THR A 451 21.15 1.67 -10.95
N LYS A 452 22.44 1.96 -10.73
CA LYS A 452 23.39 2.25 -11.81
C LYS A 452 23.56 1.08 -12.79
N LEU A 453 23.45 -0.15 -12.29
CA LEU A 453 23.57 -1.38 -13.07
C LEU A 453 22.25 -1.82 -13.73
N GLY A 454 21.16 -1.08 -13.52
CA GLY A 454 19.87 -1.36 -14.17
C GLY A 454 19.09 -2.52 -13.56
N TYR A 455 19.35 -2.89 -12.30
CA TYR A 455 18.52 -3.85 -11.59
C TYR A 455 17.10 -3.30 -11.43
N THR A 456 16.11 -4.16 -11.70
CA THR A 456 14.70 -3.82 -11.49
C THR A 456 14.31 -3.97 -10.03
N ARG A 457 13.24 -3.29 -9.62
CA ARG A 457 12.71 -3.40 -8.26
C ARG A 457 12.34 -4.84 -7.87
N ALA A 458 11.87 -5.65 -8.83
CA ALA A 458 11.52 -7.06 -8.59
C ALA A 458 12.72 -7.96 -8.25
N GLN A 459 13.93 -7.49 -8.56
CA GLN A 459 15.19 -8.20 -8.29
C GLN A 459 15.84 -7.76 -6.98
N LEU A 460 15.28 -6.75 -6.31
CA LEU A 460 15.89 -6.12 -5.16
C LEU A 460 14.96 -6.23 -3.95
N HIS A 461 15.47 -6.75 -2.84
CA HIS A 461 14.78 -6.79 -1.55
C HIS A 461 15.65 -6.13 -0.49
N PHE A 462 15.13 -5.09 0.15
CA PHE A 462 15.85 -4.36 1.19
C PHE A 462 15.06 -4.41 2.51
N GLU A 463 15.78 -4.73 3.59
CA GLU A 463 15.28 -4.67 4.97
C GLU A 463 16.18 -3.70 5.74
N ASP A 464 15.66 -2.55 6.18
CA ASP A 464 16.42 -1.60 7.01
C ASP A 464 15.90 -1.65 8.46
N PHE A 465 16.75 -2.00 9.41
CA PHE A 465 16.34 -2.08 10.82
C PHE A 465 16.34 -0.72 11.55
N GLY A 466 16.52 0.36 10.80
CA GLY A 466 16.57 1.71 11.29
C GLY A 466 17.94 2.08 11.80
N GLY A 467 18.75 2.66 10.92
CA GLY A 467 19.80 3.60 11.30
C GLY A 467 19.32 5.04 11.40
N ALA A 468 18.08 5.32 11.00
CA ALA A 468 17.46 6.61 11.24
C ALA A 468 17.22 6.76 12.74
N THR A 469 18.02 7.61 13.36
CA THR A 469 17.73 8.21 14.66
C THR A 469 16.36 8.88 14.60
N THR A 470 15.31 8.13 14.91
CA THR A 470 14.07 8.69 15.44
C THR A 470 14.48 9.56 16.62
N GLY A 471 14.46 10.88 16.43
CA GLY A 471 14.87 11.80 17.46
C GLY A 471 16.37 12.16 17.52
N THR A 472 17.11 12.20 16.41
CA THR A 472 18.24 13.16 16.36
C THR A 472 18.21 13.97 15.07
N GLY A 473 18.06 15.27 15.26
CA GLY A 473 18.04 16.29 14.22
C GLY A 473 17.40 17.55 14.79
N GLU A 474 17.60 18.68 14.12
CA GLU A 474 17.12 19.96 14.65
C GLU A 474 15.61 19.94 14.92
N PRO A 475 15.16 20.65 15.97
CA PRO A 475 13.74 20.77 16.26
C PRO A 475 13.06 21.53 15.12
N PHE A 476 11.83 21.15 14.79
CA PHE A 476 11.08 21.77 13.70
C PHE A 476 9.58 21.84 14.05
N GLU A 477 8.83 22.61 13.27
CA GLU A 477 7.39 22.74 13.41
C GLU A 477 6.67 22.07 12.24
N ALA A 478 5.63 21.30 12.56
CA ALA A 478 4.75 20.68 11.59
C ALA A 478 3.34 21.25 11.72
N GLU A 479 2.90 21.99 10.71
CA GLU A 479 1.53 22.49 10.62
C GLU A 479 0.66 21.47 9.90
N ILE A 480 -0.49 21.14 10.50
CA ILE A 480 -1.47 20.23 9.92
C ILE A 480 -2.39 21.03 9.01
N LYS A 481 -2.27 20.85 7.70
CA LYS A 481 -3.00 21.61 6.67
C LYS A 481 -4.51 21.65 6.90
N SER A 482 -5.07 20.52 7.31
CA SER A 482 -6.52 20.37 7.50
C SER A 482 -7.07 21.12 8.73
N THR A 483 -6.23 21.43 9.72
CA THR A 483 -6.66 22.05 10.99
C THR A 483 -5.97 23.37 11.33
N GLY A 484 -4.86 23.70 10.64
CA GLY A 484 -3.97 24.81 10.99
C GLY A 484 -3.19 24.60 12.30
N LYS A 485 -3.34 23.43 12.95
CA LYS A 485 -2.66 23.13 14.22
C LYS A 485 -1.17 22.99 13.97
N VAL A 486 -0.35 23.74 14.71
CA VAL A 486 1.10 23.66 14.65
C VAL A 486 1.61 22.79 15.79
N LEU A 487 2.30 21.71 15.43
CA LEU A 487 2.92 20.78 16.36
C LEU A 487 4.43 21.02 16.40
N LYS A 488 4.99 21.10 17.61
CA LYS A 488 6.44 21.22 17.80
C LYS A 488 7.05 19.83 17.88
N VAL A 489 8.00 19.55 16.98
CA VAL A 489 8.75 18.29 16.96
C VAL A 489 10.12 18.53 17.58
N PRO A 490 10.34 18.11 18.84
CA PRO A 490 11.63 18.29 19.51
C PRO A 490 12.71 17.41 18.88
N GLU A 491 13.95 17.63 19.30
CA GLU A 491 15.10 16.91 18.77
C GLU A 491 14.98 15.41 18.98
N ASP A 492 14.42 14.97 20.12
CA ASP A 492 14.36 13.60 20.64
C ASP A 492 13.12 12.79 20.23
N LYS A 493 12.16 13.40 19.52
CA LYS A 493 10.95 12.71 19.02
C LYS A 493 10.86 12.72 17.50
N SER A 494 10.22 11.70 16.93
CA SER A 494 9.81 11.70 15.53
C SER A 494 8.50 12.48 15.33
N LEU A 495 8.26 12.92 14.09
CA LEU A 495 7.00 13.55 13.71
C LEU A 495 5.81 12.62 13.97
N LEU A 496 5.94 11.33 13.67
CA LEU A 496 4.92 10.32 13.94
C LEU A 496 4.54 10.26 15.43
N GLN A 497 5.52 10.31 16.35
CA GLN A 497 5.24 10.31 17.78
C GLN A 497 4.45 11.55 18.19
N ILE A 498 4.83 12.72 17.67
CA ILE A 498 4.14 13.98 17.95
C ILE A 498 2.72 13.99 17.36
N LEU A 499 2.53 13.40 16.19
CA LEU A 499 1.21 13.25 15.56
C LEU A 499 0.29 12.37 16.39
N ASN A 500 0.80 11.21 16.84
CA ASN A 500 0.04 10.29 17.68
C ASN A 500 -0.29 10.90 19.06
N ASP A 501 0.69 11.54 19.72
CA ASP A 501 0.51 12.25 20.99
C ASP A 501 -0.57 13.36 20.86
N ALA A 502 -0.63 14.00 19.68
CA ALA A 502 -1.60 15.04 19.37
C ALA A 502 -2.98 14.51 18.92
N GLY A 503 -3.17 13.19 18.89
CA GLY A 503 -4.43 12.50 18.57
C GLY A 503 -4.68 12.24 17.08
N PHE A 504 -3.69 12.48 16.22
CA PHE A 504 -3.74 12.09 14.81
C PHE A 504 -3.39 10.61 14.67
N ASP A 505 -4.13 9.91 13.81
CA ASP A 505 -4.03 8.45 13.67
C ASP A 505 -3.21 8.14 12.41
N VAL A 506 -1.89 8.24 12.54
CA VAL A 506 -0.97 8.02 11.42
C VAL A 506 -0.45 6.59 11.48
N ASP A 507 -0.70 5.85 10.39
CA ASP A 507 -0.30 4.46 10.28
C ASP A 507 1.19 4.28 10.49
N SER A 508 1.58 3.17 11.10
CA SER A 508 2.99 2.87 11.25
C SER A 508 3.18 1.39 11.47
N SER A 509 4.18 0.80 10.81
CA SER A 509 4.55 -0.62 10.99
C SER A 509 6.03 -0.76 11.38
N CYS A 510 6.97 -0.45 10.48
CA CYS A 510 8.39 -0.67 10.76
C CYS A 510 9.00 0.38 11.72
N LEU A 511 8.49 1.62 11.71
CA LEU A 511 9.05 2.80 12.43
C LEU A 511 10.48 3.20 12.03
N VAL A 512 10.99 2.60 10.97
CA VAL A 512 12.37 2.75 10.50
C VAL A 512 12.46 3.21 9.05
N GLY A 513 11.30 3.46 8.41
CA GLY A 513 11.23 4.11 7.10
C GLY A 513 11.18 3.18 5.88
N ASN A 514 10.74 1.93 6.02
CA ASN A 514 10.79 0.94 4.92
C ASN A 514 9.44 0.52 4.41
N CYS A 515 8.49 0.36 5.32
CA CYS A 515 7.18 -0.18 4.98
C CYS A 515 6.27 0.85 4.30
N GLY A 516 6.66 2.14 4.34
CA GLY A 516 5.84 3.24 3.82
C GLY A 516 4.58 3.54 4.64
N SER A 517 4.21 2.71 5.63
CA SER A 517 2.97 2.91 6.40
C SER A 517 2.90 4.29 7.09
N CYS A 518 4.05 4.85 7.50
CA CYS A 518 4.12 6.15 8.16
C CYS A 518 4.15 7.34 7.19
N MET A 519 3.86 7.11 5.92
CA MET A 519 3.83 8.16 4.91
C MET A 519 2.71 9.15 5.21
N VAL A 520 3.07 10.43 5.22
CA VAL A 520 2.16 11.56 5.34
C VAL A 520 2.41 12.50 4.17
N ASP A 521 1.35 13.16 3.71
CA ASP A 521 1.46 14.08 2.58
C ASP A 521 2.17 15.35 3.03
N TYR A 522 3.01 15.89 2.15
CA TYR A 522 3.83 17.07 2.39
C TYR A 522 3.51 18.16 1.37
N CYS A 523 3.27 19.38 1.85
CA CYS A 523 3.11 20.53 0.97
C CYS A 523 4.49 21.05 0.54
N LYS A 524 4.90 20.73 -0.69
CA LYS A 524 6.20 21.12 -1.26
C LYS A 524 6.57 22.60 -1.15
N ASP A 525 5.60 23.50 -1.13
CA ASP A 525 5.81 24.95 -1.03
C ASP A 525 6.00 25.46 0.41
N SER A 526 5.92 24.59 1.42
CA SER A 526 5.85 24.99 2.83
C SER A 526 7.16 24.94 3.61
N GLY A 527 8.19 24.24 3.12
CA GLY A 527 9.47 24.07 3.82
C GLY A 527 10.46 23.20 3.05
N LYS A 528 11.37 22.52 3.76
CA LYS A 528 12.20 21.44 3.19
C LYS A 528 12.17 20.23 4.10
N ILE A 529 12.12 19.04 3.52
CA ILE A 529 12.26 17.78 4.24
C ILE A 529 13.67 17.23 4.06
N GLU A 530 14.22 16.73 5.16
CA GLU A 530 15.30 15.77 5.15
C GLU A 530 14.70 14.36 5.11
N HIS A 531 14.63 13.77 3.91
CA HIS A 531 14.05 12.44 3.74
C HIS A 531 14.99 11.38 4.32
N ARG A 532 14.44 10.55 5.19
CA ARG A 532 15.12 9.38 5.77
C ARG A 532 14.27 8.14 5.50
N GLY A 533 14.90 6.98 5.44
CA GLY A 533 14.24 5.72 5.07
C GLY A 533 14.22 5.44 3.56
N LEU A 534 13.78 4.24 3.20
CA LEU A 534 13.88 3.67 1.86
C LEU A 534 12.52 3.43 1.18
N ALA A 535 11.40 3.67 1.88
CA ALA A 535 10.08 3.32 1.37
C ALA A 535 9.61 4.21 0.20
N LEU A 536 10.08 5.46 0.15
CA LEU A 536 9.68 6.43 -0.88
C LEU A 536 10.70 6.45 -2.03
N ASP A 537 10.20 6.39 -3.26
CA ASP A 537 11.00 6.70 -4.44
C ASP A 537 11.19 8.22 -4.61
N GLU A 538 12.02 8.63 -5.59
CA GLU A 538 12.34 10.06 -5.80
C GLU A 538 11.11 10.90 -6.17
N ALA A 539 10.13 10.34 -6.88
CA ALA A 539 8.91 11.07 -7.23
C ALA A 539 8.03 11.28 -5.99
N GLN A 540 7.89 10.25 -5.15
CA GLN A 540 7.14 10.33 -3.90
C GLN A 540 7.81 11.25 -2.86
N LYS A 541 9.13 11.44 -2.93
CA LYS A 541 9.81 12.42 -2.05
C LYS A 541 9.42 13.86 -2.36
N GLU A 542 8.85 14.16 -3.52
CA GLU A 542 8.42 15.53 -3.85
C GLU A 542 7.19 15.98 -3.04
N ASP A 543 6.29 15.06 -2.70
CA ASP A 543 4.98 15.38 -2.12
C ASP A 543 4.63 14.57 -0.86
N SER A 544 5.54 13.71 -0.40
CA SER A 544 5.29 12.82 0.74
C SER A 544 6.51 12.69 1.66
N MET A 545 6.30 12.40 2.94
CA MET A 545 7.37 12.09 3.89
C MET A 545 7.05 10.92 4.80
N LEU A 546 8.07 10.18 5.21
CA LEU A 546 7.94 9.13 6.21
C LEU A 546 7.99 9.74 7.61
N SER A 547 6.84 10.04 8.20
CA SER A 547 6.72 10.71 9.52
C SER A 547 7.44 9.98 10.65
N CYS A 548 7.68 8.68 10.50
CA CYS A 548 8.41 7.89 11.48
C CYS A 548 9.92 8.21 11.52
N VAL A 549 10.52 8.66 10.42
CA VAL A 549 11.98 8.83 10.35
C VAL A 549 12.44 10.15 9.72
N SER A 550 11.73 10.69 8.74
CA SER A 550 12.07 11.94 8.07
C SER A 550 11.86 13.16 8.99
N ARG A 551 12.60 14.24 8.76
CA ARG A 551 12.50 15.50 9.54
C ARG A 551 12.25 16.71 8.65
N GLY A 552 11.56 17.71 9.18
CA GLY A 552 11.44 19.03 8.53
C GLY A 552 12.63 19.94 8.87
N LYS A 553 12.86 20.96 8.04
CA LYS A 553 13.75 22.09 8.34
C LYS A 553 12.92 23.35 8.55
N GLY A 554 12.97 23.91 9.76
CA GLY A 554 12.15 25.07 10.13
C GLY A 554 10.69 24.70 10.35
N ARG A 555 9.80 25.22 9.50
CA ARG A 555 8.37 24.87 9.50
C ARG A 555 8.05 24.10 8.22
N ILE A 556 7.28 23.03 8.35
CA ILE A 556 6.71 22.28 7.23
C ILE A 556 5.19 22.21 7.41
N VAL A 557 4.47 22.08 6.30
CA VAL A 557 3.03 21.82 6.29
C VAL A 557 2.81 20.43 5.74
N ILE A 558 2.09 19.63 6.51
CA ILE A 558 1.77 18.23 6.19
C ILE A 558 0.26 18.02 6.25
N ASP A 559 -0.22 16.97 5.59
CA ASP A 559 -1.59 16.48 5.72
C ASP A 559 -1.56 15.04 6.26
N VAL A 560 -2.40 14.78 7.26
CA VAL A 560 -2.39 13.56 8.08
C VAL A 560 -3.78 13.01 8.29
#